data_AF-A0AA97FJ32-F1
#
_entry.id   AF-A0AA97FJ32-F1
#
_cell.length_a   1.000
_cell.length_b   1.000
_cell.length_c   1.000
_cell.angle_alpha   90.00
_cell.angle_beta   90.00
_cell.angle_gamma   90.00
#
_symmetry.space_group_name_H-M   'P 1'
#
loop_
_entity.id
_entity.type
_entity.pdbx_description
1 polymer ?
#
loop_
_entity_poly.entity_id
_entity_poly.type
_entity_poly.pdbx_seq_one_letter_code
_entity_poly.pdbx_strand_id
1 'polypeptide(L)'
;MSDQSVPLVWGVVPEPVRGVLQRLQERAAEAVEAMDTAQIGGVAPQNHDAAFLQMSAASEAADRATRDYRSLFNAYTHKFHQPKPPIGELAAMQGAVTQSFAKRYTPKTVAAIEALLSPKPDLAAIRAGIRALGFEDLRGISDELDSVIAAAEADPKFHPWSASSETARLSTPTPGTLADLMPDQYAKERAHVDGTIGSPRNL
;
A
#
# COMPACT_ATOMS: atom_id res chain seq x y z
N MET A 1 -7.61 -13.05 36.33
CA MET A 1 -6.69 -12.62 35.26
C MET A 1 -7.15 -11.23 34.85
N SER A 2 -6.44 -10.19 35.29
CA SER A 2 -6.87 -8.81 35.07
C SER A 2 -6.61 -8.42 33.62
N ASP A 3 -7.69 -8.05 32.93
CA ASP A 3 -7.72 -7.51 31.58
C ASP A 3 -7.04 -6.14 31.58
N GLN A 4 -5.72 -6.11 31.33
CA GLN A 4 -4.97 -4.86 31.17
C GLN A 4 -5.20 -4.34 29.75
N SER A 5 -6.38 -3.76 29.54
CA SER A 5 -6.65 -2.92 28.38
C SER A 5 -5.97 -1.56 28.59
N VAL A 6 -5.24 -1.08 27.59
CA VAL A 6 -4.64 0.26 27.59
C VAL A 6 -5.77 1.29 27.83
N PRO A 7 -5.68 2.18 28.84
CA PRO A 7 -6.75 3.13 29.11
C PRO A 7 -6.90 4.09 27.94
N LEU A 8 -8.01 3.96 27.20
CA LEU A 8 -8.42 4.90 26.17
C LEU A 8 -8.67 6.26 26.82
N VAL A 9 -7.74 7.20 26.66
CA VAL A 9 -7.92 8.58 27.13
C VAL A 9 -8.92 9.27 26.21
N TRP A 10 -9.97 9.84 26.81
CA TRP A 10 -11.06 10.50 26.10
C TRP A 10 -10.54 11.62 25.17
N GLY A 11 -10.86 11.54 23.88
CA GLY A 11 -10.42 12.50 22.86
C GLY A 11 -8.98 12.35 22.36
N VAL A 12 -8.26 11.29 22.75
CA VAL A 12 -6.88 11.04 22.32
C VAL A 12 -6.83 9.79 21.45
N VAL A 13 -6.11 9.87 20.33
CA VAL A 13 -5.83 8.70 19.48
C VAL A 13 -4.80 7.81 20.17
N PRO A 14 -5.12 6.51 20.42
CA PRO A 14 -4.18 5.57 20.99
C PRO A 14 -2.89 5.48 20.18
N GLU A 15 -1.80 5.32 20.91
CA GLU A 15 -0.45 5.29 20.38
C GLU A 15 -0.31 4.27 19.22
N PRO A 16 -0.80 3.01 19.32
CA PRO A 16 -0.66 2.05 18.23
C PRO A 16 -1.39 2.47 16.94
N VAL A 17 -2.55 3.10 17.08
CA VAL A 17 -3.32 3.60 15.92
C VAL A 17 -2.61 4.78 15.27
N ARG A 18 -2.09 5.70 16.08
CA ARG A 18 -1.31 6.84 15.60
C ARG A 18 -0.05 6.38 14.88
N GLY A 19 0.71 5.45 15.46
CA GLY A 19 1.94 4.92 14.87
C GLY A 19 1.68 4.29 13.50
N VAL A 20 0.65 3.46 13.36
CA VAL A 20 0.27 2.88 12.07
C VAL A 20 -0.16 3.93 11.05
N LEU A 21 -0.96 4.93 11.43
CA LEU A 21 -1.34 6.03 10.54
C LEU A 21 -0.11 6.80 10.04
N GLN A 22 0.86 7.05 10.92
CA GLN A 22 2.12 7.70 10.57
C GLN A 22 2.95 6.83 9.60
N ARG A 23 3.08 5.52 9.84
CA ARG A 23 3.76 4.59 8.91
C ARG A 23 3.12 4.58 7.54
N LEU A 24 1.78 4.59 7.46
CA LEU A 24 1.06 4.65 6.20
C LEU A 24 1.30 5.98 5.46
N GLN A 25 1.40 7.09 6.19
CA GLN A 25 1.76 8.39 5.62
C GLN A 25 3.20 8.38 5.08
N GLU A 26 4.16 7.88 5.85
CA GLU A 26 5.56 7.73 5.46
C GLU A 26 5.68 6.86 4.20
N ARG A 27 5.00 5.71 4.16
CA ARG A 27 4.97 4.83 2.97
C ARG A 27 4.36 5.48 1.74
N ALA A 28 3.31 6.28 1.89
CA ALA A 28 2.75 7.03 0.78
C ALA A 28 3.76 8.07 0.26
N ALA A 29 4.45 8.77 1.15
CA ALA A 29 5.45 9.76 0.79
C ALA A 29 6.67 9.15 0.08
N GLU A 30 7.22 8.05 0.62
CA GLU A 30 8.32 7.29 -0.01
C GLU A 30 7.94 6.82 -1.41
N ALA A 31 6.70 6.35 -1.59
CA ALA A 31 6.22 5.90 -2.88
C ALA A 31 6.07 7.05 -3.89
N VAL A 32 5.62 8.23 -3.45
CA VAL A 32 5.59 9.44 -4.29
C VAL A 32 7.01 9.90 -4.66
N GLU A 33 7.93 9.92 -3.69
CA GLU A 33 9.34 10.25 -3.96
C GLU A 33 9.98 9.27 -4.96
N ALA A 34 9.65 7.98 -4.86
CA ALA A 34 10.08 6.99 -5.84
C ALA A 34 9.52 7.26 -7.25
N MET A 35 8.31 7.82 -7.38
CA MET A 35 7.77 8.25 -8.67
C MET A 35 8.53 9.46 -9.21
N ASP A 36 8.83 10.45 -8.38
CA ASP A 36 9.52 11.68 -8.78
C ASP A 36 10.98 11.43 -9.19
N THR A 37 11.63 10.45 -8.57
CA THR A 37 13.03 10.07 -8.84
C THR A 37 13.20 9.10 -10.00
N ALA A 38 12.17 8.32 -10.33
CA ALA A 38 12.23 7.39 -11.45
C ALA A 38 12.23 8.16 -12.79
N GLN A 39 13.40 8.27 -13.41
CA GLN A 39 13.54 8.97 -14.67
C GLN A 39 13.17 8.06 -15.84
N ILE A 40 12.07 8.38 -16.52
CA ILE A 40 11.82 7.87 -17.86
C ILE A 40 12.80 8.58 -18.81
N GLY A 41 13.96 7.95 -19.01
CA GLY A 41 15.01 8.44 -19.89
C GLY A 41 14.86 7.96 -21.35
N GLY A 42 15.62 8.59 -22.25
CA GLY A 42 15.73 8.18 -23.65
C GLY A 42 14.82 8.94 -24.62
N VAL A 43 15.11 8.78 -25.92
CA VAL A 43 14.39 9.46 -27.01
C VAL A 43 13.04 8.80 -27.31
N ALA A 44 12.89 7.52 -26.96
CA ALA A 44 11.68 6.72 -27.14
C ALA A 44 11.54 5.68 -26.00
N PRO A 45 11.08 6.09 -24.81
CA PRO A 45 10.90 5.18 -23.68
C PRO A 45 9.86 4.10 -23.98
N GLN A 46 10.12 2.88 -23.50
CA GLN A 46 9.28 1.70 -23.69
C GLN A 46 8.55 1.33 -22.39
N ASN A 47 7.38 0.72 -22.53
CA ASN A 47 6.56 0.29 -21.38
C ASN A 47 7.16 -0.88 -20.57
N HIS A 48 8.18 -1.55 -21.09
CA HIS A 48 8.93 -2.60 -20.41
C HIS A 48 10.24 -2.09 -19.80
N ASP A 49 10.55 -0.79 -19.95
CA ASP A 49 11.73 -0.22 -19.34
C ASP A 49 11.61 -0.29 -17.82
N ALA A 50 12.73 -0.58 -17.16
CA ALA A 50 12.77 -0.74 -15.71
C ALA A 50 12.24 0.52 -14.98
N ALA A 51 12.54 1.72 -15.49
CA ALA A 51 12.03 2.97 -14.93
C ALA A 51 10.50 3.09 -15.05
N PHE A 52 9.92 2.68 -16.18
CA PHE A 52 8.46 2.69 -16.38
C PHE A 52 7.74 1.72 -15.42
N LEU A 53 8.29 0.51 -15.27
CA LEU A 53 7.77 -0.48 -14.33
C LEU A 53 7.91 -0.02 -12.87
N GLN A 54 9.04 0.63 -12.53
CA GLN A 54 9.26 1.19 -11.20
C GLN A 54 8.26 2.30 -10.87
N MET A 55 7.99 3.23 -11.80
CA MET A 55 6.98 4.26 -11.63
C MET A 55 5.59 3.66 -11.43
N SER A 56 5.22 2.64 -12.21
CA SER A 56 3.95 1.96 -12.06
C SER A 56 3.81 1.29 -10.69
N ALA A 57 4.85 0.61 -10.22
CA ALA A 57 4.87 -0.02 -8.90
C ALA A 57 4.81 1.02 -7.77
N ALA A 58 5.51 2.14 -7.91
CA ALA A 58 5.51 3.25 -6.96
C ALA A 58 4.12 3.91 -6.88
N SER A 59 3.47 4.14 -8.03
CA SER A 59 2.10 4.67 -8.08
C SER A 59 1.10 3.75 -7.37
N GLU A 60 1.17 2.43 -7.58
CA GLU A 60 0.30 1.47 -6.87
C GLU A 60 0.59 1.45 -5.38
N ALA A 61 1.86 1.56 -4.97
CA ALA A 61 2.25 1.63 -3.56
C ALA A 61 1.65 2.88 -2.88
N ALA A 62 1.75 4.05 -3.53
CA ALA A 62 1.20 5.30 -3.03
C ALA A 62 -0.34 5.25 -2.90
N ASP A 63 -1.04 4.76 -3.93
CA ASP A 63 -2.50 4.61 -3.89
C ASP A 63 -2.95 3.66 -2.78
N ARG A 64 -2.25 2.51 -2.64
CA ARG A 64 -2.57 1.52 -1.61
C ARG A 64 -2.35 2.04 -0.20
N ALA A 65 -1.21 2.68 0.08
CA ALA A 65 -0.93 3.30 1.37
C ALA A 65 -1.98 4.36 1.72
N THR A 66 -2.34 5.21 0.75
CA THR A 66 -3.38 6.23 0.93
C THR A 66 -4.78 5.65 1.13
N ARG A 67 -5.10 4.51 0.49
CA ARG A 67 -6.37 3.79 0.69
C ARG A 67 -6.44 3.21 2.10
N ASP A 68 -5.41 2.48 2.52
CA ASP A 68 -5.34 1.88 3.86
C ASP A 68 -5.38 2.95 4.95
N TYR A 69 -4.66 4.08 4.78
CA TYR A 69 -4.72 5.24 5.68
C TYR A 69 -6.15 5.73 5.86
N ARG A 70 -6.85 6.03 4.76
CA ARG A 70 -8.24 6.52 4.81
C ARG A 70 -9.18 5.50 5.43
N SER A 71 -9.03 4.22 5.10
CA SER A 71 -9.85 3.15 5.67
C SER A 71 -9.63 3.05 7.18
N LEU A 72 -8.39 3.03 7.65
CA LEU A 72 -8.06 2.93 9.07
C LEU A 72 -8.55 4.17 9.84
N PHE A 73 -8.26 5.37 9.32
CA PHE A 73 -8.71 6.62 9.91
C PHE A 73 -10.24 6.68 10.02
N ASN A 74 -10.96 6.32 8.96
CA ASN A 74 -12.42 6.35 8.94
C ASN A 74 -13.02 5.29 9.88
N ALA A 75 -12.44 4.08 9.91
CA ALA A 75 -12.88 3.03 10.83
C ALA A 75 -12.66 3.45 12.29
N TYR A 76 -11.48 3.98 12.60
CA TYR A 76 -11.12 4.43 13.94
C TYR A 76 -12.05 5.55 14.44
N THR A 77 -12.16 6.64 13.67
CA THR A 77 -13.03 7.79 14.03
C THR A 77 -14.50 7.40 14.14
N HIS A 78 -14.99 6.53 13.25
CA HIS A 78 -16.39 6.12 13.24
C HIS A 78 -16.74 5.10 14.33
N LYS A 79 -15.86 4.14 14.64
CA LYS A 79 -16.18 3.02 15.56
C LYS A 79 -15.57 3.15 16.94
N PHE A 80 -14.34 3.64 17.06
CA PHE A 80 -13.55 3.56 18.29
C PHE A 80 -13.39 4.89 19.00
N HIS A 81 -13.23 5.99 18.26
CA HIS A 81 -12.99 7.30 18.86
C HIS A 81 -14.19 7.77 19.69
N GLN A 82 -13.90 8.26 20.91
CA GLN A 82 -14.82 8.90 21.84
C GLN A 82 -14.17 10.16 22.42
N PRO A 83 -14.85 11.33 22.40
CA PRO A 83 -16.21 11.54 21.87
C PRO A 83 -16.23 11.43 20.34
N LYS A 84 -17.41 11.20 19.73
CA LYS A 84 -17.48 11.12 18.27
C LYS A 84 -17.01 12.45 17.65
N PRO A 85 -15.98 12.41 16.77
CA PRO A 85 -15.52 13.63 16.11
C PRO A 85 -16.57 14.10 15.09
N PRO A 86 -16.49 15.35 14.60
CA PRO A 86 -17.43 15.87 13.61
C PRO A 86 -17.27 15.16 12.26
N ILE A 87 -17.92 14.01 12.09
CA ILE A 87 -17.78 13.14 10.90
C ILE A 87 -18.11 13.88 9.60
N GLY A 88 -19.05 14.83 9.62
CA GLY A 88 -19.37 15.66 8.46
C GLY A 88 -18.20 16.52 7.98
N GLU A 89 -17.48 17.15 8.91
CA GLU A 89 -16.29 17.96 8.61
C GLU A 89 -15.13 17.07 8.15
N LEU A 90 -14.91 15.94 8.82
CA LEU A 90 -13.90 14.96 8.42
C LEU A 90 -14.15 14.42 7.00
N ALA A 91 -15.40 14.13 6.66
CA ALA A 91 -15.77 13.70 5.32
C ALA A 91 -15.51 14.81 4.29
N ALA A 92 -15.90 16.05 4.60
CA ALA A 92 -15.67 17.20 3.72
C ALA A 92 -14.17 17.43 3.45
N MET A 93 -13.31 17.33 4.47
CA MET A 93 -11.85 17.44 4.31
C MET A 93 -11.25 16.34 3.43
N GLN A 94 -11.91 15.18 3.34
CA GLN A 94 -11.51 14.07 2.45
C GLN A 94 -12.20 14.13 1.08
N GLY A 95 -12.86 15.23 0.73
CA GLY A 95 -13.65 15.36 -0.51
C GLY A 95 -14.76 14.31 -0.61
N ALA A 96 -15.37 13.94 0.52
CA ALA A 96 -16.32 12.86 0.64
C ALA A 96 -17.66 13.34 1.20
N VAL A 97 -18.74 12.66 0.83
CA VAL A 97 -20.06 12.85 1.47
C VAL A 97 -20.11 11.98 2.73
N THR A 98 -20.70 12.47 3.82
CA THR A 98 -20.79 11.80 5.12
C THR A 98 -21.34 10.36 5.03
N GLN A 99 -22.33 10.12 4.16
CA GLN A 99 -22.91 8.79 3.94
C GLN A 99 -21.90 7.75 3.40
N SER A 100 -20.84 8.21 2.72
CA SER A 100 -19.79 7.32 2.19
C SER A 100 -18.74 6.94 3.22
N PHE A 101 -18.68 7.62 4.38
CA PHE A 101 -17.64 7.43 5.39
C PHE A 101 -17.64 6.01 5.96
N ALA A 102 -18.83 5.47 6.29
CA ALA A 102 -19.00 4.10 6.77
C ALA A 102 -18.81 3.02 5.67
N LYS A 103 -18.76 3.42 4.39
CA LYS A 103 -18.52 2.52 3.25
C LYS A 103 -17.05 2.46 2.84
N ARG A 104 -16.19 3.29 3.44
CA ARG A 104 -14.77 3.46 3.07
C ARG A 104 -13.80 2.58 3.88
N TYR A 105 -14.31 1.68 4.71
CA TYR A 105 -13.51 0.69 5.42
C TYR A 105 -14.25 -0.65 5.47
N THR A 106 -13.52 -1.73 5.73
CA THR A 106 -14.05 -3.09 5.71
C THR A 106 -14.08 -3.70 7.11
N PRO A 107 -14.79 -4.82 7.33
CA PRO A 107 -14.66 -5.58 8.57
C PRO A 107 -13.22 -5.97 8.91
N LYS A 108 -12.37 -6.24 7.90
CA LYS A 108 -10.94 -6.53 8.11
C LYS A 108 -10.20 -5.33 8.67
N THR A 109 -10.53 -4.12 8.22
CA THR A 109 -9.96 -2.87 8.75
C THR A 109 -10.35 -2.67 10.22
N VAL A 110 -11.60 -2.99 10.58
CA VAL A 110 -12.05 -2.92 11.98
C VAL A 110 -11.31 -3.94 12.83
N ALA A 111 -11.20 -5.20 12.37
CA ALA A 111 -10.46 -6.25 13.06
C ALA A 111 -8.98 -5.91 13.25
N ALA A 112 -8.35 -5.25 12.27
CA ALA A 112 -6.98 -4.76 12.42
C ALA A 112 -6.86 -3.69 13.53
N ILE A 113 -7.83 -2.77 13.67
CA ILE A 113 -7.82 -1.80 14.77
C ILE A 113 -8.05 -2.50 16.12
N GLU A 114 -8.96 -3.46 16.20
CA GLU A 114 -9.17 -4.26 17.41
C GLU A 114 -7.89 -5.01 17.81
N ALA A 115 -7.18 -5.56 16.83
CA ALA A 115 -5.89 -6.21 17.05
C ALA A 115 -4.83 -5.20 17.54
N LEU A 116 -4.74 -4.01 16.94
CA LEU A 116 -3.80 -2.96 17.37
C LEU A 116 -4.07 -2.45 18.80
N LEU A 117 -5.33 -2.43 19.22
CA LEU A 117 -5.74 -1.99 20.56
C LEU A 117 -5.75 -3.12 21.59
N SER A 118 -5.47 -4.36 21.17
CA SER A 118 -5.45 -5.53 22.03
C SER A 118 -4.14 -5.61 22.83
N PRO A 119 -4.16 -6.04 24.11
CA PRO A 119 -2.94 -6.37 24.85
C PRO A 119 -2.18 -7.58 24.26
N LYS A 120 -2.80 -8.32 23.33
CA LYS A 120 -2.17 -9.36 22.53
C LYS A 120 -2.50 -9.13 21.07
N PRO A 121 -1.72 -8.31 20.35
CA PRO A 121 -2.04 -7.97 18.97
C PRO A 121 -2.03 -9.18 18.05
N ASP A 122 -3.08 -9.32 17.23
CA ASP A 122 -3.18 -10.35 16.20
C ASP A 122 -2.52 -9.87 14.89
N LEU A 123 -1.32 -10.37 14.62
CA LEU A 123 -0.54 -10.04 13.42
C LEU A 123 -1.25 -10.45 12.12
N ALA A 124 -2.06 -11.51 12.12
CA ALA A 124 -2.78 -11.95 10.93
C ALA A 124 -3.95 -10.99 10.61
N ALA A 125 -4.66 -10.52 11.63
CA ALA A 125 -5.70 -9.50 11.47
C ALA A 125 -5.12 -8.17 10.96
N ILE A 126 -3.98 -7.74 11.53
CA ILE A 126 -3.26 -6.52 11.09
C ILE A 126 -2.86 -6.64 9.62
N ARG A 127 -2.18 -7.73 9.24
CA ARG A 127 -1.78 -8.00 7.84
C ARG A 127 -2.98 -8.01 6.88
N ALA A 128 -4.11 -8.58 7.31
CA ALA A 128 -5.30 -8.69 6.46
C ALA A 128 -6.03 -7.35 6.27
N GLY A 129 -6.00 -6.47 7.28
CA GLY A 129 -6.66 -5.16 7.26
C GLY A 129 -5.78 -4.01 6.77
N ILE A 130 -4.45 -4.15 6.82
CA ILE A 130 -3.46 -3.11 6.50
C ILE A 130 -2.41 -3.73 5.57
N ARG A 131 -2.64 -3.63 4.27
CA ARG A 131 -1.88 -4.33 3.23
C ARG A 131 -0.68 -3.54 2.72
N ALA A 132 -0.69 -2.23 2.92
CA ALA A 132 0.39 -1.34 2.55
C ALA A 132 1.62 -1.50 3.45
N LEU A 133 1.46 -2.01 4.68
CA LEU A 133 2.56 -2.23 5.61
C LEU A 133 3.05 -3.69 5.56
N GLY A 134 4.37 -3.84 5.50
CA GLY A 134 5.08 -5.10 5.75
C GLY A 134 5.23 -5.37 7.25
N PHE A 135 5.79 -6.54 7.57
CA PHE A 135 6.04 -6.95 8.95
C PHE A 135 6.96 -5.97 9.69
N GLU A 136 8.04 -5.54 9.03
CA GLU A 136 9.04 -4.63 9.61
C GLU A 136 8.48 -3.23 9.91
N ASP A 137 7.46 -2.78 9.17
CA ASP A 137 6.84 -1.48 9.40
C ASP A 137 6.11 -1.41 10.76
N LEU A 138 5.79 -2.56 11.36
CA LEU A 138 5.09 -2.64 12.63
C LEU A 138 6.01 -2.44 13.85
N ARG A 139 7.34 -2.47 13.66
CA ARG A 139 8.29 -2.35 14.76
C ARG A 139 8.33 -0.95 15.35
N GLY A 140 8.51 -0.90 16.66
CA GLY A 140 8.61 0.33 17.43
C GLY A 140 7.32 1.14 17.41
N ILE A 141 6.20 0.53 17.00
CA ILE A 141 4.88 1.14 17.14
C ILE A 141 4.46 1.06 18.59
N SER A 142 4.42 -0.12 19.22
CA SER A 142 4.10 -0.25 20.65
C SER A 142 4.79 -1.45 21.28
N ASP A 143 4.93 -1.43 22.61
CA ASP A 143 5.56 -2.53 23.37
C ASP A 143 4.82 -3.86 23.18
N GLU A 144 3.49 -3.83 23.10
CA GLU A 144 2.67 -5.03 22.85
C GLU A 144 2.90 -5.60 21.45
N LEU A 145 3.02 -4.74 20.44
CA LEU A 145 3.34 -5.14 19.06
C LEU A 145 4.74 -5.72 18.97
N ASP A 146 5.74 -5.04 19.55
CA ASP A 146 7.12 -5.50 19.54
C ASP A 146 7.27 -6.85 20.27
N SER A 147 6.49 -7.06 21.33
CA SER A 147 6.44 -8.34 22.04
C SER A 147 5.90 -9.49 21.17
N VAL A 148 4.80 -9.27 20.43
CA VAL A 148 4.26 -10.33 19.53
C VAL A 148 5.11 -10.53 18.28
N ILE A 149 5.78 -9.48 17.79
CA ILE A 149 6.76 -9.55 16.71
C ILE A 149 7.93 -10.44 17.13
N ALA A 150 8.55 -10.17 18.29
CA ALA A 150 9.66 -10.97 18.80
C ALA A 150 9.27 -12.44 19.02
N ALA A 151 8.05 -12.69 19.51
CA ALA A 151 7.53 -14.04 19.68
C ALA A 151 7.32 -14.76 18.34
N ALA A 152 6.84 -14.06 17.31
CA ALA A 152 6.68 -14.62 15.96
C ALA A 152 8.03 -14.98 15.34
N GLU A 153 9.04 -14.11 15.48
CA GLU A 153 10.39 -14.36 14.95
C GLU A 153 11.12 -15.52 15.63
N ALA A 154 10.76 -15.83 16.88
CA ALA A 154 11.30 -16.99 17.58
C ALA A 154 10.79 -18.32 17.00
N ASP A 155 9.70 -18.33 16.21
CA ASP A 155 9.21 -19.52 15.51
C ASP A 155 10.01 -19.74 14.21
N PRO A 156 10.75 -20.86 14.07
CA PRO A 156 11.51 -21.17 12.86
C PRO A 156 10.67 -21.29 11.58
N LYS A 157 9.35 -21.46 11.71
CA LYS A 157 8.41 -21.55 10.57
C LYS A 157 7.82 -20.19 10.19
N PHE A 158 8.11 -19.16 10.96
CA PHE A 158 7.59 -17.83 10.68
C PHE A 158 8.29 -17.24 9.45
N HIS A 159 7.48 -16.68 8.56
CA HIS A 159 7.95 -15.95 7.39
C HIS A 159 7.37 -14.53 7.45
N PRO A 160 8.21 -13.49 7.61
CA PRO A 160 7.75 -12.12 7.61
C PRO A 160 7.13 -11.78 6.25
N TRP A 161 6.02 -11.04 6.25
CA TRP A 161 5.40 -10.60 5.00
C TRP A 161 5.97 -9.26 4.56
N SER A 162 6.14 -9.10 3.26
CA SER A 162 6.46 -7.80 2.66
C SER A 162 5.20 -6.97 2.46
N ALA A 163 5.37 -5.65 2.29
CA ALA A 163 4.29 -4.80 1.80
C ALA A 163 3.78 -5.34 0.46
N SER A 164 2.47 -5.22 0.24
CA SER A 164 1.80 -5.92 -0.86
C SER A 164 2.17 -5.36 -2.25
N SER A 165 2.82 -4.18 -2.33
CA SER A 165 3.44 -3.60 -3.54
C SER A 165 4.87 -4.10 -3.78
N GLU A 166 5.57 -4.55 -2.75
CA GLU A 166 6.93 -5.11 -2.82
C GLU A 166 6.92 -6.56 -3.29
N THR A 167 5.90 -7.34 -2.92
CA THR A 167 5.70 -8.70 -3.47
C THR A 167 5.54 -8.69 -4.99
N ALA A 168 4.92 -7.63 -5.55
CA ALA A 168 4.76 -7.47 -7.00
C ALA A 168 6.11 -7.23 -7.70
N ARG A 169 7.03 -6.48 -7.08
CA ARG A 169 8.40 -6.26 -7.56
C ARG A 169 9.28 -7.52 -7.49
N LEU A 170 9.10 -8.35 -6.46
CA LEU A 170 9.86 -9.59 -6.30
C LEU A 170 9.34 -10.74 -7.20
N SER A 171 8.11 -10.61 -7.71
CA SER A 171 7.50 -11.60 -8.61
C SER A 171 7.74 -11.30 -10.10
N THR A 172 8.29 -10.14 -10.44
CA THR A 172 8.70 -9.83 -11.82
C THR A 172 10.01 -10.55 -12.17
N PRO A 173 10.08 -11.29 -13.29
CA PRO A 173 11.31 -11.96 -13.70
C PRO A 173 12.45 -10.95 -13.87
N THR A 174 13.65 -11.33 -13.42
CA THR A 174 14.90 -10.61 -13.70
C THR A 174 15.01 -10.33 -15.21
N PRO A 175 15.50 -9.16 -15.66
CA PRO A 175 15.54 -8.75 -17.08
C PRO A 175 16.54 -9.55 -17.97
N GLY A 176 16.76 -10.83 -17.65
CA GLY A 176 17.47 -11.80 -18.49
C GLY A 176 16.60 -12.98 -18.95
N THR A 177 15.40 -13.19 -18.41
CA THR A 177 14.58 -14.39 -18.68
C THR A 177 13.40 -14.17 -19.62
N LEU A 178 13.07 -12.91 -19.93
CA LEU A 178 11.92 -12.56 -20.79
C LEU A 178 12.20 -12.73 -22.29
N ALA A 179 13.47 -12.80 -22.71
CA ALA A 179 13.84 -13.10 -24.09
C ALA A 179 13.59 -14.57 -24.48
N ASP A 180 13.56 -15.48 -23.51
CA ASP A 180 13.42 -16.93 -23.76
C ASP A 180 11.96 -17.44 -23.74
N LEU A 181 10.99 -16.59 -23.39
CA LEU A 181 9.60 -17.03 -23.12
C LEU A 181 8.52 -16.42 -24.03
N MET A 182 8.87 -15.74 -25.12
CA MET A 182 7.87 -15.22 -26.05
C MET A 182 8.06 -15.82 -27.46
N PRO A 183 7.15 -16.70 -27.93
CA PRO A 183 7.15 -17.16 -29.32
C PRO A 183 6.77 -16.00 -30.25
N ASP A 184 7.72 -15.62 -31.11
CA ASP A 184 7.66 -15.15 -32.50
C ASP A 184 6.37 -14.49 -33.08
N GLN A 185 5.53 -13.84 -32.26
CA GLN A 185 4.28 -13.22 -32.72
C GLN A 185 4.38 -11.72 -33.01
N TYR A 186 5.51 -11.07 -32.70
CA TYR A 186 5.73 -9.65 -32.97
C TYR A 186 6.63 -9.34 -34.18
N ALA A 187 7.13 -10.36 -34.88
CA ALA A 187 7.94 -10.15 -36.09
C ALA A 187 7.12 -9.66 -37.31
N LYS A 188 5.78 -9.79 -37.28
CA LYS A 188 4.93 -9.44 -38.44
C LYS A 188 4.51 -7.96 -38.54
N GLU A 189 4.59 -7.18 -37.47
CA GLU A 189 4.18 -5.75 -37.52
C GLU A 189 5.30 -4.80 -37.95
N ARG A 190 6.57 -5.24 -37.93
CA ARG A 190 7.69 -4.40 -38.40
C ARG A 190 7.84 -4.36 -39.93
N ALA A 191 7.14 -5.22 -40.67
CA ALA A 191 7.25 -5.28 -42.13
C ALA A 191 6.14 -4.52 -42.89
N HIS A 192 5.18 -3.87 -42.21
CA HIS A 192 4.02 -3.25 -42.88
C HIS A 192 3.99 -1.71 -42.86
N VAL A 193 5.00 -1.05 -42.30
CA VAL A 193 5.02 0.43 -42.17
C VAL A 193 6.08 1.11 -43.06
N ASP A 194 6.86 0.34 -43.85
CA ASP A 194 7.98 0.90 -44.63
C ASP A 194 7.74 0.87 -46.17
N GLY A 195 6.48 0.93 -46.59
CA GLY A 195 6.11 0.62 -47.98
C GLY A 195 5.05 1.49 -48.63
N THR A 196 4.85 2.77 -48.28
CA THR A 196 4.08 3.68 -49.15
C THR A 196 4.34 5.17 -48.90
N ILE A 197 5.41 5.72 -49.49
CA ILE A 197 5.43 7.15 -49.86
C ILE A 197 5.76 7.22 -51.35
N GLY A 198 4.71 7.24 -52.18
CA GLY A 198 4.82 7.45 -53.61
C GLY A 198 5.18 8.90 -53.91
N SER A 199 6.18 9.08 -54.77
CA SER A 199 6.63 10.36 -55.32
C SER A 199 5.52 11.15 -56.05
N PRO A 200 5.64 12.49 -56.11
CA PRO A 200 4.73 13.34 -56.88
C PRO A 200 4.97 13.19 -58.39
N ARG A 201 3.91 13.06 -59.18
CA ARG A 201 3.96 13.16 -60.65
C ARG A 201 3.87 14.62 -61.08
N ASN A 202 4.90 15.08 -61.78
CA ASN A 202 4.82 16.18 -62.74
C ASN A 202 3.95 15.76 -63.93
N LEU A 203 2.99 16.62 -64.29
CA LEU A 203 2.65 17.07 -65.64
C LEU A 203 1.63 18.21 -65.54
#